data_AF-A0A9X3ER45-F1
#
_entry.id   AF-A0A9X3ER45-F1
#
_cell.length_a   1.000
_cell.length_b   1.000
_cell.length_c   1.000
_cell.angle_alpha   90.00
_cell.angle_beta   90.00
_cell.angle_gamma   90.00
#
_symmetry.space_group_name_H-M   'P 1'
#
loop_
_entity.id
_entity.type
_entity.pdbx_description
1 polymer ?
#
loop_
_entity_poly.entity_id
_entity_poly.type
_entity_poly.pdbx_seq_one_letter_code
_entity_poly.pdbx_strand_id
1 'polypeptide(L)'
;MSLVEAFSQLFPISSPHFSLELTDESVDSAGETWGGCKVTEDGRLEATVRLVVWDVQGEQRTMRDIKEQQVTIVAAAHLDDPRVLAYFEGLAAALDFAFARIDEAIADRGPAAATDRLEVAMPYEFLPGDVLALRRPQTAEDFQDALLTNRKRLGWLLP
;
A
#
# COMPACT_ATOMS: atom_id res chain seq x y z
N MET A 1 -15.25 2.11 15.00
CA MET A 1 -14.62 2.07 13.67
C MET A 1 -14.27 0.62 13.38
N SER A 2 -14.73 0.10 12.25
CA SER A 2 -14.37 -1.25 11.79
C SER A 2 -12.97 -1.28 11.18
N LEU A 3 -12.37 -2.47 11.04
CA LEU A 3 -11.07 -2.60 10.36
C LEU A 3 -11.13 -2.21 8.89
N VAL A 4 -12.27 -2.47 8.22
CA VAL A 4 -12.51 -2.03 6.84
C VAL A 4 -12.51 -0.51 6.75
N GLU A 5 -13.26 0.17 7.64
CA GLU A 5 -13.27 1.64 7.68
C GLU A 5 -11.88 2.21 7.97
N ALA A 6 -11.17 1.64 8.95
CA ALA A 6 -9.84 2.09 9.34
C ALA A 6 -8.81 1.94 8.20
N PHE A 7 -8.82 0.79 7.52
CA PHE A 7 -7.92 0.56 6.39
C PHE A 7 -8.28 1.42 5.18
N SER A 8 -9.57 1.57 4.88
CA SER A 8 -10.02 2.37 3.74
C SER A 8 -9.68 3.86 3.87
N GLN A 9 -9.63 4.39 5.09
CA GLN A 9 -9.24 5.78 5.35
C GLN A 9 -7.76 6.07 5.06
N LEU A 10 -6.91 5.05 4.89
CA LEU A 10 -5.52 5.26 4.51
C LEU A 10 -5.38 5.76 3.07
N PHE A 11 -6.38 5.53 2.22
CA PHE A 11 -6.29 5.76 0.78
C PHE A 11 -7.03 7.04 0.35
N PRO A 12 -6.56 7.72 -0.71
CA PRO A 12 -5.37 7.37 -1.49
C PRO A 12 -4.07 7.77 -0.78
N ILE A 13 -3.04 6.93 -0.89
CA ILE A 13 -1.66 7.29 -0.54
C ILE A 13 -0.99 7.72 -1.84
N SER A 14 -0.61 8.98 -1.97
CA SER A 14 -0.27 9.58 -3.26
C SER A 14 0.93 10.51 -3.18
N SER A 15 1.74 10.46 -4.23
CA SER A 15 2.77 11.43 -4.57
C SER A 15 2.49 12.01 -5.98
N PRO A 16 3.27 12.99 -6.46
CA PRO A 16 3.17 13.45 -7.84
C PRO A 16 3.31 12.32 -8.87
N HIS A 17 4.14 11.31 -8.58
CA HIS A 17 4.57 10.28 -9.53
C HIS A 17 3.85 8.94 -9.36
N PHE A 18 3.24 8.66 -8.22
CA PHE A 18 2.57 7.38 -7.94
C PHE A 18 1.38 7.57 -7.00
N SER A 19 0.38 6.71 -7.13
CA SER A 19 -0.69 6.57 -6.14
C SER A 19 -1.02 5.12 -5.87
N LEU A 20 -1.32 4.83 -4.62
CA LEU A 20 -2.04 3.64 -4.21
C LEU A 20 -3.48 4.05 -3.90
N GLU A 21 -4.42 3.35 -4.50
CA GLU A 21 -5.84 3.66 -4.45
C GLU A 21 -6.64 2.38 -4.14
N LEU A 22 -7.73 2.52 -3.40
CA LEU A 22 -8.71 1.43 -3.29
C LEU A 22 -9.62 1.46 -4.50
N THR A 23 -9.84 0.29 -5.09
CA THR A 23 -10.85 0.15 -6.14
C THR A 23 -12.21 -0.05 -5.49
N ASP A 24 -13.22 0.68 -5.96
CA ASP A 24 -14.60 0.50 -5.52
C ASP A 24 -15.10 -0.92 -5.81
N GLU A 25 -16.03 -1.41 -4.99
CA GLU A 25 -16.71 -2.67 -5.28
C GLU A 25 -17.59 -2.51 -6.53
N SER A 26 -17.50 -3.49 -7.43
CA SER A 26 -18.27 -3.57 -8.66
C SER A 26 -18.75 -4.99 -8.86
N VAL A 27 -19.90 -5.12 -9.53
CA VAL A 27 -20.45 -6.42 -9.92
C VAL A 27 -20.43 -6.48 -11.43
N ASP A 28 -19.79 -7.51 -11.98
CA ASP A 28 -19.71 -7.69 -13.41
C ASP A 28 -21.02 -8.22 -14.01
N SER A 29 -21.06 -8.37 -15.34
CA SER A 29 -22.24 -8.89 -16.03
C SER A 29 -22.60 -10.33 -15.69
N ALA A 30 -21.68 -11.11 -15.11
CA ALA A 30 -21.90 -12.47 -14.63
C ALA A 30 -22.39 -12.52 -13.17
N GLY A 31 -22.43 -11.37 -12.48
CA GLY A 31 -22.79 -11.27 -11.07
C GLY A 31 -21.61 -11.49 -10.12
N GLU A 32 -20.38 -11.57 -10.63
CA GLU A 32 -19.18 -11.72 -9.81
C GLU A 32 -18.77 -10.35 -9.25
N THR A 33 -18.47 -10.32 -7.95
CA THR A 33 -18.08 -9.10 -7.25
C THR A 33 -16.56 -8.96 -7.27
N TRP A 34 -16.08 -7.82 -7.77
CA TRP A 34 -14.67 -7.44 -7.78
C TRP A 34 -14.46 -6.06 -7.17
N GLY A 35 -13.34 -5.86 -6.50
CA GLY A 35 -13.03 -4.58 -5.84
C GLY A 35 -13.40 -4.56 -4.36
N GLY A 36 -13.31 -3.37 -3.78
CA GLY A 36 -13.67 -3.08 -2.40
C GLY A 36 -12.64 -3.52 -1.37
N CYS A 37 -13.00 -3.29 -0.10
CA CYS A 37 -12.29 -3.78 1.07
C CYS A 37 -13.30 -4.47 1.99
N LYS A 38 -13.00 -5.71 2.39
CA LYS A 38 -13.93 -6.52 3.19
C LYS A 38 -13.19 -7.50 4.10
N VAL A 39 -13.87 -7.88 5.17
CA VAL A 39 -13.51 -9.09 5.91
C VAL A 39 -14.20 -10.27 5.23
N THR A 40 -13.42 -11.25 4.79
CA THR A 40 -13.91 -12.48 4.14
C THR A 40 -14.53 -13.44 5.16
N GLU A 41 -15.30 -14.42 4.68
CA GLU A 41 -15.91 -15.44 5.54
C GLU A 41 -14.88 -16.28 6.32
N ASP A 42 -13.67 -16.45 5.76
CA ASP A 42 -12.56 -17.14 6.42
C ASP A 42 -11.73 -16.23 7.34
N GLY A 43 -12.21 -15.01 7.61
CA GLY A 43 -11.68 -14.11 8.62
C GLY A 43 -10.45 -13.30 8.18
N ARG A 44 -10.23 -13.10 6.88
CA ARG A 44 -9.12 -12.27 6.38
C ARG A 44 -9.63 -10.88 6.04
N LEU A 45 -8.83 -9.84 6.27
CA LEU A 45 -9.08 -8.54 5.67
C LEU A 45 -8.45 -8.52 4.29
N GLU A 46 -9.26 -8.38 3.25
CA GLU A 46 -8.83 -8.27 1.86
C GLU A 46 -9.24 -6.92 1.28
N ALA A 47 -8.42 -6.41 0.36
CA ALA A 47 -8.74 -5.20 -0.39
C ALA A 47 -8.20 -5.31 -1.82
N THR A 48 -8.94 -4.77 -2.78
CA THR A 48 -8.41 -4.55 -4.13
C THR A 48 -7.73 -3.19 -4.17
N VAL A 49 -6.42 -3.21 -4.40
CA VAL A 49 -5.58 -2.02 -4.46
C VAL A 49 -5.08 -1.82 -5.87
N ARG A 50 -5.11 -0.57 -6.31
CA ARG A 50 -4.57 -0.10 -7.57
C ARG A 50 -3.30 0.71 -7.32
N LEU A 51 -2.20 0.31 -7.94
CA LEU A 51 -1.00 1.11 -8.11
C LEU A 51 -1.12 1.86 -9.44
N VAL A 52 -1.11 3.18 -9.39
CA VAL A 52 -1.06 4.04 -10.58
C VAL A 52 0.29 4.72 -10.64
N VAL A 53 0.96 4.62 -11.79
CA VAL A 53 2.18 5.37 -12.09
C VAL A 53 1.85 6.52 -13.01
N TRP A 54 2.30 7.71 -12.65
CA TRP A 54 1.98 8.97 -13.31
C TRP A 54 3.20 9.54 -14.02
N ASP A 55 3.01 9.93 -15.28
CA ASP A 55 3.91 10.86 -15.94
C ASP A 55 3.51 12.29 -15.56
N VAL A 56 4.51 13.08 -15.15
CA VAL A 56 4.32 14.46 -14.71
C VAL A 56 5.01 15.40 -15.69
N GLN A 57 4.25 16.28 -16.32
CA GLN A 57 4.76 17.33 -17.21
C GLN A 57 4.25 18.69 -16.75
N GLY A 58 5.08 19.41 -15.98
CA GLY A 58 4.64 20.63 -15.32
C GLY A 58 3.55 20.34 -14.29
N GLU A 59 2.39 20.99 -14.43
CA GLU A 59 1.23 20.77 -13.55
C GLU A 59 0.32 19.62 -14.02
N GLN A 60 0.58 19.04 -15.20
CA GLN A 60 -0.23 17.97 -15.75
C GLN A 60 0.27 16.59 -15.27
N ARG A 61 -0.67 15.75 -14.86
CA ARG A 61 -0.46 14.33 -14.56
C ARG A 61 -1.22 13.48 -15.57
N THR A 62 -0.53 12.57 -16.23
CA THR A 62 -1.13 11.57 -17.10
C THR A 62 -0.83 10.18 -16.59
N MET A 63 -1.84 9.30 -16.55
CA MET A 63 -1.63 7.90 -16.16
C MET A 63 -0.73 7.23 -17.20
N ARG A 64 0.41 6.73 -16.74
CA ARG A 64 1.36 5.99 -17.56
C ARG A 64 1.10 4.49 -17.49
N ASP A 65 0.86 3.99 -16.29
CA ASP A 65 0.63 2.56 -16.02
C ASP A 65 -0.32 2.37 -14.83
N ILE A 66 -1.06 1.27 -14.86
CA ILE A 66 -2.00 0.89 -13.80
C ILE A 66 -1.86 -0.60 -13.56
N LYS A 67 -1.68 -0.96 -12.29
CA LYS A 67 -1.68 -2.36 -11.84
C LYS A 67 -2.69 -2.51 -10.71
N GLU A 68 -3.57 -3.48 -10.84
CA GLU A 68 -4.63 -3.73 -9.86
C GLU A 68 -4.55 -5.16 -9.36
N GLN A 69 -4.75 -5.35 -8.06
CA GLN A 69 -4.68 -6.66 -7.43
C GLN A 69 -5.51 -6.72 -6.15
N GLN A 70 -6.20 -7.84 -5.94
CA GLN A 70 -6.76 -8.17 -4.63
C GLN A 70 -5.65 -8.71 -3.72
N VAL A 71 -5.53 -8.11 -2.55
CA VAL A 71 -4.45 -8.39 -1.59
C VAL A 71 -5.04 -8.71 -0.22
N THR A 72 -4.52 -9.74 0.44
CA THR A 72 -4.76 -9.97 1.87
C THR A 72 -3.92 -8.97 2.68
N ILE A 73 -4.60 -8.09 3.41
CA ILE A 73 -4.01 -7.04 4.24
C ILE A 73 -3.69 -7.58 5.63
N VAL A 74 -4.63 -8.33 6.21
CA VAL A 74 -4.52 -8.95 7.52
C VAL A 74 -4.97 -10.40 7.40
N ALA A 75 -4.08 -11.34 7.72
CA ALA A 75 -4.41 -12.76 7.76
C ALA A 75 -5.33 -13.08 8.94
N ALA A 76 -6.10 -14.17 8.83
CA ALA A 76 -7.10 -14.53 9.83
C ALA A 76 -6.55 -14.69 11.26
N ALA A 77 -5.32 -15.19 11.39
CA ALA A 77 -4.64 -15.32 12.68
C ALA A 77 -4.37 -13.97 13.40
N HIS A 78 -4.47 -12.86 12.68
CA HIS A 78 -4.17 -11.52 13.18
C HIS A 78 -5.36 -10.56 13.12
N LEU A 79 -6.55 -11.02 12.69
CA LEU A 79 -7.71 -10.12 12.55
C LEU A 79 -8.11 -9.46 13.89
N ASP A 80 -8.03 -10.23 14.97
CA ASP A 80 -8.32 -9.76 16.33
C ASP A 80 -7.07 -9.24 17.07
N ASP A 81 -5.93 -9.10 16.38
CA ASP A 81 -4.71 -8.59 17.02
C ASP A 81 -4.92 -7.10 17.39
N PRO A 82 -4.78 -6.70 18.67
CA PRO A 82 -5.02 -5.34 19.11
C PRO A 82 -4.07 -4.32 18.45
N ARG A 83 -2.99 -4.77 17.80
CA ARG A 83 -1.99 -3.94 17.13
C ARG A 83 -2.34 -3.61 15.68
N VAL A 84 -3.42 -4.17 15.11
CA VAL A 84 -3.77 -3.96 13.68
C VAL A 84 -3.92 -2.48 13.33
N LEU A 85 -4.56 -1.68 14.19
CA LEU A 85 -4.71 -0.24 13.93
C LEU A 85 -3.36 0.49 13.95
N ALA A 86 -2.48 0.15 14.88
CA ALA A 86 -1.12 0.69 14.91
C ALA A 86 -0.32 0.27 13.66
N TYR A 87 -0.51 -0.95 13.17
CA TYR A 87 0.05 -1.38 11.90
C TYR A 87 -0.45 -0.53 10.72
N PHE A 88 -1.76 -0.26 10.63
CA PHE A 88 -2.32 0.58 9.56
C PHE A 88 -1.73 1.99 9.56
N GLU A 89 -1.64 2.63 10.73
CA GLU A 89 -1.02 3.95 10.89
C GLU A 89 0.47 3.91 10.50
N GLY A 90 1.22 2.91 10.99
CA GLY A 90 2.63 2.74 10.66
C GLY A 90 2.89 2.43 9.19
N LEU A 91 1.97 1.70 8.54
CA LEU A 91 2.01 1.40 7.12
C LEU A 91 1.84 2.65 6.27
N ALA A 92 0.82 3.47 6.56
CA ALA A 92 0.63 4.74 5.86
C ALA A 92 1.84 5.65 6.02
N ALA A 93 2.35 5.81 7.25
CA ALA A 93 3.54 6.60 7.52
C ALA A 93 4.80 6.07 6.81
N ALA A 94 4.96 4.75 6.69
CA ALA A 94 6.08 4.14 5.96
C ALA A 94 5.98 4.40 4.45
N LEU A 95 4.79 4.28 3.87
CA LEU A 95 4.56 4.54 2.45
C LEU A 95 4.75 6.02 2.12
N ASP A 96 4.18 6.93 2.90
CA ASP A 96 4.39 8.38 2.76
C ASP A 96 5.88 8.73 2.81
N PHE A 97 6.61 8.18 3.78
CA PHE A 97 8.05 8.39 3.90
C PHE A 97 8.81 7.86 2.67
N ALA A 98 8.52 6.62 2.25
CA ALA A 98 9.19 6.01 1.11
C ALA A 98 8.92 6.78 -0.18
N PHE A 99 7.66 7.21 -0.37
CA PHE A 99 7.22 8.01 -1.51
C PHE A 99 7.94 9.36 -1.56
N ALA A 100 8.06 10.06 -0.43
CA ALA A 100 8.84 11.29 -0.36
C ALA A 100 10.33 11.09 -0.70
N ARG A 101 10.95 9.99 -0.25
CA ARG A 101 12.35 9.66 -0.61
C ARG A 101 12.53 9.37 -2.09
N ILE A 102 11.53 8.74 -2.71
CA ILE A 102 11.52 8.49 -4.15
C ILE A 102 11.38 9.81 -4.91
N ASP A 103 10.46 10.70 -4.50
CA ASP A 103 10.28 12.01 -5.12
C ASP A 103 11.58 12.84 -5.05
N GLU A 104 12.27 12.83 -3.90
CA GLU A 104 13.58 13.47 -3.75
C GLU A 104 14.63 12.88 -4.71
N ALA A 105 14.67 11.55 -4.84
CA ALA A 105 15.56 10.89 -5.77
C ALA A 105 15.25 11.24 -7.24
N ILE A 106 13.98 11.39 -7.61
CA ILE A 106 13.54 11.82 -8.94
C ILE A 106 13.94 13.28 -9.18
N ALA A 107 13.77 14.16 -8.19
CA ALA A 107 14.16 15.57 -8.31
C ALA A 107 15.69 15.73 -8.50
N ASP A 108 16.50 14.92 -7.82
CA ASP A 108 17.97 14.98 -7.89
C ASP A 108 18.54 14.30 -9.15
N ARG A 109 18.03 13.13 -9.52
CA ARG A 109 18.64 12.24 -10.53
C ARG A 109 17.76 11.99 -11.75
N GLY A 110 16.58 12.60 -11.80
CA GLY A 110 15.58 12.42 -12.85
C GLY A 110 14.70 11.18 -12.66
N PRO A 111 13.67 11.02 -13.52
CA PRO A 111 12.65 9.97 -13.37
C PRO A 111 13.22 8.55 -13.23
N ALA A 112 14.26 8.23 -14.00
CA ALA A 112 14.93 6.92 -14.02
C ALA A 112 15.43 6.44 -12.64
N ALA A 113 15.60 7.34 -11.67
CA ALA A 113 16.01 6.99 -10.31
C ALA A 113 14.98 6.14 -9.55
N ALA A 114 13.71 6.15 -10.00
CA ALA A 114 12.59 5.46 -9.37
C ALA A 114 11.92 4.45 -10.30
N THR A 115 11.94 4.72 -11.61
CA THR A 115 11.10 4.02 -12.59
C THR A 115 11.35 2.52 -12.61
N ASP A 116 12.59 2.06 -12.59
CA ASP A 116 12.92 0.64 -12.73
C ASP A 116 12.33 -0.22 -11.60
N ARG A 117 12.27 0.32 -10.37
CA ARG A 117 11.75 -0.42 -9.20
C ARG A 117 10.22 -0.45 -9.21
N LEU A 118 9.59 0.67 -9.56
CA LEU A 118 8.13 0.81 -9.55
C LEU A 118 7.46 0.21 -10.80
N GLU A 119 8.17 0.10 -11.92
CA GLU A 119 7.66 -0.52 -13.16
C GLU A 119 7.30 -1.99 -12.98
N VAL A 120 8.09 -2.70 -12.18
CA VAL A 120 7.90 -4.13 -11.90
C VAL A 120 7.14 -4.38 -10.60
N ALA A 121 6.92 -3.35 -9.79
CA ALA A 121 6.23 -3.46 -8.52
C ALA A 121 4.76 -3.82 -8.72
N MET A 122 4.23 -4.64 -7.83
CA MET A 122 2.83 -5.05 -7.79
C MET A 122 2.16 -4.60 -6.49
N PRO A 123 0.83 -4.37 -6.46
CA PRO A 123 0.16 -3.82 -5.28
C PRO A 123 0.40 -4.61 -3.98
N TYR A 124 0.54 -5.95 -4.03
CA TYR A 124 0.82 -6.75 -2.84
C TYR A 124 2.15 -6.41 -2.14
N GLU A 125 3.14 -5.89 -2.87
CA GLU A 125 4.47 -5.57 -2.33
C GLU A 125 4.44 -4.33 -1.41
N PHE A 126 3.38 -3.52 -1.51
CA PHE A 126 3.17 -2.34 -0.67
C PHE A 126 2.43 -2.66 0.63
N LEU A 127 1.94 -3.89 0.79
CA LEU A 127 1.05 -4.30 1.89
C LEU A 127 1.59 -5.53 2.65
N PRO A 128 2.80 -5.45 3.24
CA PRO A 128 3.45 -6.59 3.91
C PRO A 128 2.81 -6.88 5.29
N GLY A 129 1.67 -7.57 5.28
CA GLY A 129 0.96 -7.98 6.51
C GLY A 129 1.73 -8.97 7.40
N ASP A 130 2.81 -9.57 6.89
CA ASP A 130 3.70 -10.46 7.67
C ASP A 130 4.38 -9.74 8.85
N VAL A 131 4.43 -8.40 8.84
CA VAL A 131 4.96 -7.60 9.95
C VAL A 131 4.19 -7.83 11.26
N LEU A 132 2.91 -8.16 11.20
CA LEU A 132 2.08 -8.45 12.39
C LEU A 132 2.54 -9.71 13.13
N ALA A 133 3.19 -10.65 12.44
CA ALA A 133 3.77 -11.84 13.05
C ALA A 133 5.02 -11.52 13.89
N LEU A 134 5.60 -10.31 13.76
CA LEU A 134 6.71 -9.88 14.59
C LEU A 134 6.24 -9.54 16.00
N ARG A 135 7.00 -10.01 17.00
CA ARG A 135 6.71 -9.74 18.41
C ARG A 135 7.06 -8.32 18.84
N ARG A 136 8.08 -7.70 18.24
CA ARG A 136 8.63 -6.43 18.69
C ARG A 136 7.72 -5.22 18.41
N PRO A 137 7.18 -5.03 17.19
CA PRO A 137 6.38 -3.85 16.91
C PRO A 137 5.08 -3.82 17.72
N GLN A 138 4.84 -2.70 18.40
CA GLN A 138 3.65 -2.48 19.23
C GLN A 138 2.93 -1.18 18.85
N THR A 139 3.69 -0.16 18.41
CA THR A 139 3.19 1.16 18.05
C THR A 139 3.31 1.41 16.55
N ALA A 140 2.63 2.45 16.05
CA ALA A 140 2.73 2.86 14.65
C ALA A 140 4.19 3.15 14.23
N GLU A 141 4.96 3.83 15.08
CA GLU A 141 6.39 4.09 14.87
C GLU A 141 7.20 2.78 14.77
N ASP A 142 6.96 1.82 15.68
CA ASP A 142 7.66 0.53 15.60
C ASP A 142 7.34 -0.23 14.30
N PHE A 143 6.09 -0.15 13.84
CA PHE A 143 5.67 -0.78 12.58
C PHE A 143 6.30 -0.08 11.39
N GLN A 144 6.28 1.26 11.36
CA GLN A 144 6.95 2.05 10.32
C GLN A 144 8.43 1.65 10.19
N ASP A 145 9.14 1.61 11.32
CA ASP A 145 10.54 1.16 11.37
C ASP A 145 10.71 -0.26 10.85
N ALA A 146 9.87 -1.19 11.31
CA ALA A 146 9.94 -2.60 10.91
C ALA A 146 9.59 -2.85 9.43
N LEU A 147 8.80 -1.96 8.82
CA LEU A 147 8.47 -1.98 7.41
C LEU A 147 9.63 -1.45 6.55
N LEU A 148 10.25 -0.35 6.96
CA LEU A 148 11.29 0.35 6.20
C LEU A 148 12.69 -0.30 6.34
N THR A 149 13.01 -0.90 7.48
CA THR A 149 14.34 -1.51 7.69
C THR A 149 14.58 -2.81 6.93
N ASN A 150 13.53 -3.49 6.46
CA ASN A 150 13.64 -4.77 5.77
C ASN A 150 13.38 -4.63 4.27
N ARG A 151 14.37 -4.99 3.43
CA ARG A 151 14.24 -4.97 1.96
C ARG A 151 13.19 -5.92 1.41
N LYS A 152 12.75 -6.94 2.15
CA LYS A 152 11.64 -7.81 1.74
C LYS A 152 10.26 -7.17 1.96
N ARG A 153 10.19 -5.98 2.55
CA ARG A 153 8.96 -5.25 2.88
C ARG A 153 8.89 -3.94 2.13
N LEU A 154 9.05 -2.79 2.79
CA LEU A 154 9.06 -1.49 2.12
C LEU A 154 10.47 -0.92 1.96
N GLY A 155 11.49 -1.53 2.59
CA GLY A 155 12.87 -1.06 2.49
C GLY A 155 13.47 -1.12 1.07
N TRP A 156 12.86 -1.83 0.13
CA TRP A 156 13.30 -1.83 -1.28
C TRP A 156 12.90 -0.55 -2.03
N LEU A 157 11.91 0.19 -1.53
CA LEU A 157 11.49 1.50 -2.07
C LEU A 157 12.51 2.60 -1.77
N LEU A 158 13.33 2.43 -0.73
CA LEU A 158 14.30 3.43 -0.31
C LEU A 158 15.52 3.45 -1.26
N PRO A 159 15.94 4.63 -1.75
CA PRO A 159 16.99 4.76 -2.76
C PRO A 159 18.33 4.14 -2.36
#